data_AF-A0A3S7PLQ8-F1
#
_entry.id   AF-A0A3S7PLQ8-F1
#
_cell.length_a   1.000
_cell.length_b   1.000
_cell.length_c   1.000
_cell.angle_alpha   90.00
_cell.angle_beta   90.00
_cell.angle_gamma   90.00
#
_symmetry.space_group_name_H-M   'P 1'
#
loop_
_entity.id
_entity.type
_entity.pdbx_description
1 polymer ?
#
loop_
_entity_poly.entity_id
_entity_poly.type
_entity_poly.pdbx_seq_one_letter_code
_entity_poly.pdbx_strand_id
1 'polypeptide(L)' 'RACAAAITLDTPGANYRTVWALSKYFPNVKTFVRAHDVDHGLNLEKAGATAVVPETLEPSL' A
#
# COMPACT_ATOMS: atom_id res chain seq x y z
N ARG A 1 13.72 -1.88 -15.09
CA ARG A 1 12.41 -2.13 -14.43
C ARG A 1 12.38 -1.36 -13.12
N ALA A 2 11.21 -0.93 -12.65
CA ALA A 2 11.09 -0.28 -11.34
C ALA A 2 11.46 -1.25 -10.20
N CYS A 3 12.06 -0.73 -9.13
CA CYS A 3 12.42 -1.50 -7.93
C CYS A 3 11.36 -1.41 -6.82
N ALA A 4 10.56 -0.33 -6.83
CA ALA A 4 9.51 -0.08 -5.86
C ALA A 4 8.39 0.76 -6.47
N ALA A 5 7.22 0.73 -5.84
CA ALA A 5 6.06 1.56 -6.15
C ALA A 5 5.48 2.12 -4.85
N ALA A 6 5.31 3.44 -4.79
CA ALA A 6 4.59 4.12 -3.72
C ALA A 6 3.16 4.43 -4.20
N ILE A 7 2.15 3.98 -3.45
CA ILE A 7 0.74 4.18 -3.77
C ILE A 7 0.14 5.11 -2.73
N THR A 8 -0.32 6.28 -3.20
CA THR A 8 -0.88 7.35 -2.38
C THR A 8 -2.28 7.74 -2.86
N LEU A 9 -3.08 6.75 -3.28
CA LEU A 9 -4.43 6.99 -3.80
C LEU A 9 -5.41 7.23 -2.64
N ASP A 10 -6.23 8.28 -2.77
CA ASP A 10 -7.19 8.70 -1.73
C ASP A 10 -8.43 7.80 -1.63
N THR A 11 -8.71 6.98 -2.65
CA THR A 11 -9.87 6.09 -2.64
C THR A 11 -9.45 4.66 -2.24
N PRO A 12 -9.99 4.09 -1.14
CA PRO A 12 -9.60 2.76 -0.66
C PRO A 12 -9.72 1.67 -1.73
N GLY A 13 -10.78 1.75 -2.55
CA GLY A 13 -11.02 0.79 -3.63
C GLY A 13 -10.00 0.85 -4.76
N ALA A 14 -9.47 2.03 -5.11
CA ALA A 14 -8.43 2.14 -6.12
C ALA A 14 -7.06 1.75 -5.54
N ASN A 15 -6.84 2.09 -4.27
CA ASN A 15 -5.62 1.77 -3.54
C ASN A 15 -5.42 0.24 -3.45
N TYR A 16 -6.43 -0.47 -2.96
CA TYR A 16 -6.44 -1.94 -2.90
C TYR A 16 -6.21 -2.60 -4.26
N ARG A 17 -6.94 -2.17 -5.30
CA ARG A 17 -6.80 -2.74 -6.65
C ARG A 17 -5.39 -2.56 -7.21
N THR A 18 -4.77 -1.42 -6.94
CA THR A 18 -3.41 -1.12 -7.42
C THR A 18 -2.39 -2.01 -6.72
N VAL A 19 -2.49 -2.17 -5.40
CA VAL A 19 -1.62 -3.08 -4.62
C VAL A 19 -1.77 -4.52 -5.10
N TRP A 20 -3.01 -4.99 -5.24
CA TRP A 20 -3.29 -6.35 -5.69
C TRP A 20 -2.74 -6.61 -7.11
N ALA A 21 -2.91 -5.66 -8.03
CA ALA A 21 -2.38 -5.78 -9.39
C ALA A 21 -0.85 -5.82 -9.40
N LEU A 22 -0.19 -4.97 -8.61
CA LEU A 22 1.28 -4.98 -8.51
C LEU A 22 1.79 -6.28 -7.90
N SER A 23 1.15 -6.78 -6.83
CA SER A 23 1.48 -8.07 -6.22
C SER A 23 1.33 -9.23 -7.22
N LYS A 24 0.26 -9.23 -8.02
CA LYS A 24 -0.03 -10.30 -9.00
C LYS A 24 0.89 -10.29 -10.22
N TYR A 25 1.11 -9.13 -10.83
CA TYR A 25 1.82 -9.01 -12.11
C TYR A 25 3.31 -8.66 -11.96
N PHE A 26 3.69 -8.06 -10.83
CA PHE A 26 5.04 -7.56 -10.59
C PHE A 26 5.53 -7.94 -9.17
N PRO A 27 5.63 -9.24 -8.83
CA PRO A 27 5.96 -9.70 -7.48
C PRO A 27 7.34 -9.24 -6.97
N ASN A 28 8.23 -8.81 -7.88
CA ASN A 28 9.56 -8.31 -7.54
C ASN A 28 9.59 -6.80 -7.19
N VAL A 29 8.47 -6.09 -7.38
CA VAL A 29 8.38 -4.65 -7.10
C VAL A 29 7.88 -4.47 -5.67
N LYS A 30 8.68 -3.81 -4.83
CA LYS A 30 8.28 -3.50 -3.45
C LYS A 30 7.18 -2.44 -3.44
N THR A 31 6.08 -2.72 -2.76
CA THR A 31 4.89 -1.86 -2.74
C THR A 31 4.73 -1.18 -1.39
N PHE A 32 4.80 0.15 -1.38
CA PHE A 32 4.60 0.99 -0.20
C PHE A 32 3.27 1.72 -0.35
N VAL A 33 2.43 1.69 0.66
CA VAL A 33 1.04 2.18 0.54
C VAL A 33 0.67 3.09 1.68
N ARG A 34 0.06 4.24 1.36
CA ARG A 34 -0.60 5.09 2.34
C ARG A 34 -1.94 4.48 2.75
N ALA A 35 -2.13 4.26 4.04
CA ALA A 35 -3.42 3.88 4.62
C ALA A 35 -4.06 5.06 5.36
N HIS A 36 -5.38 5.14 5.30
CA HIS A 36 -6.17 6.14 6.02
C HIS A 36 -6.34 5.78 7.50
N ASP A 37 -6.52 4.49 7.78
CA ASP A 37 -6.72 3.94 9.11
C ASP A 37 -6.10 2.54 9.21
N VAL A 38 -6.14 1.98 10.42
CA VAL A 38 -5.55 0.67 10.73
C VAL A 38 -6.25 -0.46 9.97
N ASP A 39 -7.57 -0.42 9.83
CA ASP A 39 -8.34 -1.48 9.17
C ASP A 39 -8.07 -1.51 7.65
N HIS A 40 -7.97 -0.34 7.04
CA HIS A 40 -7.56 -0.17 5.66
C HIS A 40 -6.13 -0.68 5.48
N GLY A 41 -5.23 -0.37 6.42
CA GLY A 41 -3.87 -0.88 6.39
C GLY A 41 -3.78 -2.40 6.41
N LEU A 42 -4.53 -3.06 7.31
CA LEU A 42 -4.60 -4.52 7.37
C LEU A 42 -5.11 -5.15 6.07
N ASN A 43 -6.06 -4.50 5.40
CA ASN A 43 -6.57 -4.97 4.10
C ASN A 43 -5.53 -4.82 2.98
N LEU A 44 -4.69 -3.79 3.03
CA LEU A 44 -3.63 -3.55 2.06
C LEU A 44 -2.44 -4.50 2.27
N GLU A 45 -2.10 -4.84 3.51
CA GLU A 45 -1.12 -5.91 3.80
C GLU A 45 -1.59 -7.26 3.25
N LYS A 46 -2.87 -7.61 3.47
CA LYS A 46 -3.48 -8.82 2.88
C LYS A 46 -3.50 -8.79 1.35
N ALA A 47 -3.54 -7.61 0.74
CA ALA A 47 -3.47 -7.45 -0.71
C ALA A 47 -2.05 -7.65 -1.28
N GLY A 48 -1.03 -7.70 -0.42
CA GLY A 48 0.37 -7.85 -0.80
C GLY A 48 1.18 -6.56 -0.79
N ALA A 49 0.80 -5.57 0.04
CA ALA A 49 1.67 -4.45 0.33
C ALA A 49 2.91 -4.92 1.09
N THR A 50 4.08 -4.41 0.72
CA THR A 50 5.34 -4.68 1.44
C THR A 50 5.39 -3.91 2.76
N ALA A 51 4.88 -2.68 2.75
CA ALA A 51 4.74 -1.88 3.95
C ALA A 51 3.58 -0.91 3.78
N VAL A 52 2.86 -0.70 4.88
CA VAL A 52 1.74 0.24 4.96
C VAL A 52 2.12 1.36 5.91
N VAL A 53 1.94 2.60 5.45
CA VAL A 53 2.16 3.81 6.24
C VAL A 53 0.80 4.43 6.55
N PRO A 54 0.33 4.37 7.80
CA PRO A 54 -0.89 5.06 8.20
C PRO A 54 -0.65 6.57 8.22
N GLU A 55 -1.55 7.35 7.65
CA GLU A 55 -1.44 8.82 7.67
C GLU A 55 -1.63 9.44 9.07
N THR A 56 -2.20 8.68 10.00
CA THR A 56 -2.36 9.04 11.41
C THR A 56 -1.15 8.67 12.27
N LEU A 57 -0.20 7.94 11.69
CA LEU A 57 1.05 7.52 12.31
C LEU A 57 2.17 8.32 11.59
N GLU A 58 2.32 9.62 11.83
CA GLU A 58 3.33 10.20 12.75
C GLU A 58 3.23 11.75 12.76
N PRO A 59 3.53 12.43 13.89
CA PRO A 59 4.73 13.27 13.90
C PRO A 59 5.46 13.29 15.27
N SER A 60 5.93 12.15 15.79
CA SER A 60 6.74 12.18 17.02
C SER A 60 7.96 11.25 17.05
N LEU A 61 8.46 10.80 15.89
CA LEU A 61 9.74 10.10 15.82
C LEU A 61 10.89 11.06 15.48
#